data_AF-A0A942CD94-F1
#
_entry.id   AF-A0A942CD94-F1
#
_cell.length_a   1.000
_cell.length_b   1.000
_cell.length_c   1.000
_cell.angle_alpha   90.00
_cell.angle_beta   90.00
_cell.angle_gamma   90.00
#
_symmetry.space_group_name_H-M   'P 1'
#
loop_
_entity.id
_entity.type
_entity.pdbx_description
1 polymer ?
#
loop_
_entity_poly.entity_id
_entity_poly.type
_entity_poly.pdbx_seq_one_letter_code
_entity_poly.pdbx_strand_id
1 'polypeptide(L)'
;MRAWFERHHPVGLQIVAAETLPYGSIKRIRYVSSDGAFMDEGVGAVARAFEHIHPGYALLGAVMRLPGLRQLIQAVLDAAGFGPRIPGEASSCALPEK
;
A
#
# COMPACT_ATOMS: atom_id res chain seq x y z
N MET A 1 -7.91 2.09 6.13
CA MET A 1 -6.53 2.60 6.07
C MET A 1 -6.48 4.11 5.81
N ARG A 2 -7.13 4.63 4.76
CA ARG A 2 -7.21 6.07 4.45
C ARG A 2 -7.53 6.97 5.66
N ALA A 3 -8.63 6.70 6.36
CA ALA A 3 -9.04 7.48 7.53
C ALA A 3 -8.03 7.48 8.69
N TRP A 4 -7.16 6.46 8.79
CA TRP A 4 -6.10 6.45 9.80
C TRP A 4 -5.01 7.46 9.45
N PHE A 5 -4.55 7.46 8.18
CA PHE A 5 -3.57 8.44 7.71
C PHE A 5 -4.15 9.86 7.79
N GLU A 6 -5.38 10.10 7.33
CA GLU A 6 -6.00 11.43 7.38
C GLU A 6 -6.09 12.01 8.80
N ARG A 7 -6.29 11.17 9.83
CA ARG A 7 -6.27 11.60 11.25
C ARG A 7 -4.89 12.00 11.76
N HIS A 8 -3.83 11.55 11.11
CA HIS A 8 -2.44 11.86 11.48
C HIS A 8 -1.85 13.04 10.69
N HIS A 9 -2.69 13.76 9.93
CA HIS A 9 -2.32 14.99 9.21
C HIS A 9 -1.01 14.88 8.38
N PRO A 10 -0.92 13.93 7.43
CA PRO A 10 0.29 13.72 6.67
C PRO A 10 0.57 14.90 5.76
N VAL A 11 1.82 15.35 5.74
CA VAL A 11 2.29 16.49 4.95
C VAL A 11 2.75 15.99 3.59
N GLY A 12 2.15 16.50 2.51
CA GLY A 12 2.56 16.20 1.13
C GLY A 12 2.16 14.81 0.62
N LEU A 13 1.29 14.08 1.33
CA LEU A 13 0.81 12.76 0.91
C LEU A 13 -0.57 12.86 0.26
N GLN A 14 -0.69 12.44 -0.99
CA GLN A 14 -1.98 12.28 -1.67
C GLN A 14 -2.40 10.81 -1.66
N ILE A 15 -3.59 10.51 -1.11
CA ILE A 15 -4.16 9.16 -1.10
C ILE A 15 -5.19 9.07 -2.22
N VAL A 16 -4.88 8.25 -3.23
CA VAL A 16 -5.76 8.00 -4.38
C VAL A 16 -6.35 6.59 -4.28
N ALA A 17 -7.64 6.46 -4.61
CA ALA A 17 -8.32 5.18 -4.61
C ALA A 17 -7.80 4.32 -5.78
N ALA A 18 -7.61 3.01 -5.57
CA ALA A 18 -7.03 2.15 -6.59
C ALA A 18 -7.98 1.97 -7.79
N GLU A 19 -9.27 2.14 -7.57
CA GLU A 19 -10.36 2.05 -8.55
C GLU A 19 -10.31 3.17 -9.60
N THR A 20 -9.63 4.29 -9.32
CA THR A 20 -9.46 5.37 -10.30
C THR A 20 -8.29 5.15 -11.25
N LEU A 21 -7.48 4.10 -11.03
CA LEU A 21 -6.35 3.75 -11.86
C LEU A 21 -6.77 2.77 -12.97
N PRO A 22 -6.04 2.72 -14.11
CA PRO A 22 -6.34 1.76 -15.17
C PRO A 22 -6.37 0.32 -14.65
N TYR A 23 -7.30 -0.49 -15.15
CA TYR A 23 -7.45 -1.89 -14.74
C TYR A 23 -6.12 -2.64 -14.86
N GLY A 24 -5.76 -3.42 -13.83
CA GLY A 24 -4.52 -4.21 -13.81
C GLY A 24 -3.23 -3.41 -13.64
N SER A 25 -3.27 -2.06 -13.57
CA SER A 25 -2.08 -1.22 -13.37
C SER A 25 -1.43 -1.38 -11.99
N ILE A 26 -2.19 -1.88 -11.02
CA ILE A 26 -1.79 -2.02 -9.62
C ILE A 26 -2.33 -3.34 -9.04
N LYS A 27 -1.49 -4.08 -8.33
CA LYS A 27 -1.84 -5.35 -7.66
C LYS A 27 -1.75 -5.28 -6.14
N ARG A 28 -1.09 -4.24 -5.63
CA ARG A 28 -0.86 -3.95 -4.20
C ARG A 28 -0.79 -2.44 -4.05
N ILE A 29 -0.98 -1.93 -2.84
CA ILE A 29 -0.78 -0.49 -2.56
C ILE A 29 0.60 -0.04 -3.08
N ARG A 30 0.64 1.09 -3.79
CA ARG A 30 1.83 1.64 -4.42
C ARG A 30 2.05 3.07 -3.95
N TYR A 31 3.28 3.38 -3.59
CA TYR A 31 3.73 4.74 -3.37
C TYR A 31 4.48 5.19 -4.62
N VAL A 32 4.20 6.41 -5.06
CA VAL A 32 4.88 7.06 -6.19
C VAL A 32 5.40 8.39 -5.66
N SER A 33 6.69 8.63 -5.85
CA SER A 33 7.31 9.92 -5.51
C SER A 33 6.73 11.04 -6.38
N SER A 34 6.81 12.29 -5.92
CA SER A 34 6.23 13.46 -6.63
C SER A 34 6.79 13.67 -8.04
N ASP A 35 8.02 13.22 -8.28
CA ASP A 35 8.71 13.25 -9.57
C ASP A 35 8.46 11.99 -10.43
N GLY A 36 7.75 11.00 -9.89
CA GLY A 36 7.45 9.73 -10.56
C GLY A 36 8.66 8.80 -10.74
N ALA A 37 9.88 9.22 -10.38
CA ALA A 37 11.11 8.46 -10.60
C ALA A 37 11.25 7.27 -9.64
N PHE A 38 10.64 7.36 -8.46
CA PHE A 38 10.68 6.32 -7.46
C PHE A 38 9.29 5.75 -7.19
N MET A 39 9.19 4.42 -7.21
CA MET A 39 7.99 3.68 -6.86
C MET A 39 8.32 2.58 -5.87
N ASP A 40 7.43 2.36 -4.90
CA ASP A 40 7.51 1.23 -3.97
C ASP A 40 6.12 0.61 -3.79
N GLU A 41 6.07 -0.67 -3.43
CA GLU A 41 4.83 -1.45 -3.36
C GLU A 41 4.69 -2.21 -2.04
N GLY A 42 3.43 -2.49 -1.68
CA GLY A 42 3.06 -3.27 -0.50
C GLY A 42 3.52 -2.57 0.78
N VAL A 43 4.24 -3.31 1.63
CA VAL A 43 4.81 -2.78 2.88
C VAL A 43 5.74 -1.58 2.63
N GLY A 44 6.48 -1.56 1.52
CA GLY A 44 7.38 -0.47 1.18
C GLY A 44 6.63 0.84 0.94
N ALA A 45 5.48 0.77 0.26
CA ALA A 45 4.61 1.93 0.04
C ALA A 45 4.06 2.50 1.37
N VAL A 46 3.65 1.63 2.30
CA VAL A 46 3.15 2.05 3.62
C VAL A 46 4.26 2.68 4.45
N ALA A 47 5.47 2.11 4.38
CA ALA A 47 6.64 2.66 5.04
C ALA A 47 6.98 4.08 4.53
N ARG A 48 6.83 4.34 3.23
CA ARG A 48 6.98 5.69 2.66
C ARG A 48 5.87 6.63 3.10
N ALA A 49 4.63 6.16 3.20
CA ALA A 49 3.54 6.97 3.73
C ALA A 49 3.79 7.42 5.19
N PHE A 50 4.43 6.60 6.02
CA PHE A 50 4.82 6.98 7.38
C PHE A 50 5.81 8.15 7.45
N GLU A 51 6.64 8.34 6.42
CA GLU A 51 7.58 9.48 6.34
C GLU A 51 6.87 10.82 6.31
N HIS A 52 5.58 10.85 5.93
CA HIS A 52 4.80 12.06 5.77
C HIS A 52 4.07 12.49 7.06
N ILE A 53 4.10 11.68 8.12
CA ILE A 53 3.40 12.00 9.39
C ILE A 53 4.30 12.83 10.31
N HIS A 54 5.39 12.24 10.80
CA HIS A 54 6.35 12.92 11.64
C HIS A 54 7.71 12.18 11.62
N PRO A 55 8.82 12.81 12.06
CA PRO A 55 10.15 12.20 11.99
C PRO A 55 10.29 10.83 12.68
N GLY A 56 9.62 10.62 13.82
CA GLY A 56 9.59 9.30 14.47
C GLY A 56 8.92 8.19 13.64
N TYR A 57 7.86 8.48 12.88
CA TYR A 57 7.24 7.55 11.95
C TYR A 57 8.10 7.37 10.70
N ALA A 58 8.87 8.38 10.30
CA ALA A 58 9.88 8.24 9.25
C ALA A 58 10.95 7.21 9.66
N LEU A 59 11.39 7.21 10.93
CA LEU A 59 12.29 6.18 11.46
C LEU A 59 11.65 4.79 11.44
N LEU A 60 10.37 4.69 11.85
CA LEU A 60 9.63 3.44 11.78
C LEU A 60 9.52 2.92 10.34
N GLY A 61 9.22 3.81 9.38
CA GLY A 61 9.21 3.50 7.95
C GLY A 61 10.58 3.05 7.44
N ALA A 62 11.67 3.69 7.89
CA ALA A 62 13.02 3.26 7.55
C ALA A 62 13.33 1.84 8.07
N VAL A 63 12.94 1.53 9.32
CA VAL A 63 13.07 0.19 9.90
C VAL A 63 12.26 -0.83 9.11
N MET A 64 11.01 -0.53 8.76
CA MET A 64 10.15 -1.42 7.96
C MET A 64 10.69 -1.72 6.56
N ARG A 65 11.58 -0.88 6.03
CA ARG A 65 12.23 -1.06 4.71
C ARG A 65 13.54 -1.85 4.79
N LEU A 66 13.99 -2.26 5.98
CA LEU A 66 15.17 -3.11 6.12
C LEU A 66 14.99 -4.45 5.40
N PRO A 67 16.06 -4.98 4.77
CA PRO A 67 16.03 -6.31 4.18
C PRO A 67 15.70 -7.35 5.26
N GLY A 68 14.92 -8.37 4.91
CA GLY A 68 14.39 -9.35 5.86
C GLY A 68 13.13 -8.89 6.58
N LEU A 69 13.16 -7.74 7.27
CA LEU A 69 11.98 -7.26 8.01
C LEU A 69 10.80 -6.94 7.07
N ARG A 70 11.08 -6.25 5.95
CA ARG A 70 10.07 -5.99 4.93
C ARG A 70 9.42 -7.28 4.43
N GLN A 71 10.23 -8.31 4.15
CA GLN A 71 9.78 -9.59 3.61
C GLN A 71 8.96 -10.36 4.63
N LEU A 72 9.38 -10.34 5.90
CA LEU A 72 8.64 -10.93 7.01
C LEU A 72 7.27 -10.29 7.17
N ILE A 73 7.21 -8.95 7.23
CA ILE A 73 5.93 -8.23 7.35
C ILE A 73 5.05 -8.51 6.12
N GLN A 74 5.65 -8.51 4.93
CA GLN A 74 4.92 -8.81 3.70
C GLN A 74 4.33 -10.23 3.73
N ALA A 75 5.10 -11.23 4.17
CA ALA A 75 4.64 -12.62 4.29
C ALA A 75 3.52 -12.76 5.32
N VAL A 76 3.62 -12.09 6.48
CA VAL A 76 2.56 -12.07 7.49
C VAL A 76 1.28 -11.45 6.94
N LEU A 77 1.38 -10.33 6.22
CA LEU A 77 0.24 -9.68 5.59
C LEU A 77 -0.39 -10.54 4.49
N ASP A 78 0.43 -11.22 3.69
CA ASP A 78 -0.04 -12.12 2.65
C ASP A 78 -0.80 -13.31 3.24
N ALA A 79 -0.28 -13.89 4.33
CA ALA A 79 -0.96 -14.94 5.09
C ALA A 79 -2.26 -14.46 5.74
N ALA A 80 -2.33 -13.18 6.14
CA ALA A 80 -3.53 -12.55 6.69
C ALA A 80 -4.56 -12.12 5.61
N GLY A 81 -4.33 -12.43 4.33
CA GLY A 81 -5.26 -12.14 3.24
C GLY A 81 -5.03 -10.80 2.53
N PHE A 82 -3.93 -10.09 2.83
CA PHE A 82 -3.51 -8.88 2.11
C PHE A 82 -2.58 -9.19 0.92
N GLY A 83 -2.74 -10.36 0.32
CA GLY A 83 -2.03 -10.79 -0.87
C GLY A 83 -2.28 -9.89 -2.09
N PRO A 84 -1.57 -10.14 -3.21
CA PRO A 84 -1.77 -9.39 -4.45
C PRO A 84 -3.20 -9.56 -4.96
N ARG A 85 -3.90 -8.47 -5.26
CA ARG A 85 -5.27 -8.47 -5.80
C ARG A 85 -5.45 -7.35 -6.82
N ILE A 86 -6.17 -7.63 -7.89
CA ILE A 86 -6.46 -6.66 -8.94
C ILE A 86 -7.75 -5.92 -8.55
N PRO A 87 -7.70 -4.58 -8.36
CA PRO A 87 -8.92 -3.80 -8.15
C PRO A 87 -9.85 -3.94 -9.36
N GLY A 88 -11.11 -4.32 -9.11
CA GLY A 88 -12.11 -4.56 -10.16
C GLY A 88 -12.32 -6.02 -10.56
N GLU A 89 -11.51 -6.97 -10.08
CA GLU A 89 -11.69 -8.40 -10.40
C GLU A 89 -12.71 -9.11 -9.48
N ALA A 90 -13.08 -8.47 -8.37
CA ALA A 90 -14.05 -9.01 -7.42
C ALA A 90 -15.50 -8.83 -7.91
N SER A 91 -15.87 -9.54 -8.98
CA SER A 91 -17.24 -10.01 -9.24
C SER A 91 -17.30 -11.20 -10.23
N SER A 92 -16.34 -12.12 -10.17
CA SER A 92 -16.42 -13.43 -10.87
C SER A 92 -16.31 -14.59 -9.88
N CYS A 93 -16.99 -14.45 -8.75
CA CYS A 93 -17.43 -15.56 -7.91
C CYS A 93 -18.90 -15.32 -7.55
N ALA A 94 -19.73 -15.08 -8.56
CA ALA A 94 -21.15 -15.39 -8.49
C ALA A 94 -21.29 -16.87 -8.91
N LEU A 95 -22.08 -17.60 -8.13
CA LEU A 95 -22.27 -19.05 -8.14
C LEU A 95 -22.61 -19.63 -9.53
N PRO A 96 -22.30 -20.91 -9.80
CA PRO A 96 -22.85 -21.58 -10.98
C PRO A 96 -24.38 -21.62 -10.86
N GLU A 97 -25.07 -20.95 -11.80
CA GLU A 97 -26.51 -21.10 -11.96
C GLU A 97 -26.80 -22.48 -12.56
N LYS A 98 -27.82 -23.13 -12.03
CA LYS A 98 -28.11 -24.56 -12.11
C LYS A 98 -28.82 -24.95 -13.39
#